data_AF-A0AB34X0I6-F1
#
_entry.id   AF-A0AB34X0I6-F1
#
_cell.length_a   1.000
_cell.length_b   1.000
_cell.length_c   1.000
_cell.angle_alpha   90.00
_cell.angle_beta   90.00
_cell.angle_gamma   90.00
#
_symmetry.space_group_name_H-M   'P 1'
#
loop_
_entity.id
_entity.type
_entity.pdbx_description
1 polymer ?
#
loop_
_entity_poly.entity_id
_entity_poly.type
_entity_poly.pdbx_seq_one_letter_code
_entity_poly.pdbx_strand_id
1 'polypeptide(L)'
;MNWLTYRRQHRVRRLLRTRRKDPLASLGKLSAPSQTLRHEKNGVRQRFCLGIVSAFLVFSVAACASLPDSGPVHEGQVDSDSRNPLAQLASGPIDGSSPEKLLADFQQACAAGTYDDYGIARQFLTSGTRRSWHPQTQVTVLKPKTELKLTFTDDSKAATGSGQPVLRVNQVGMRQSFREEETIKYELAKEDGQWRINSLPDGVVLTNTAFKNAYSQRNVYYWSSDHRFLIPDPRWVPRKNIVQYLLTALFSAPTGDLEGAVSVHEPITKIPSNLVTVQGRKAMVQLPDTLRLRSEMEMTRLYQQLRATLLNVAGIDEVTVSQNGKVLPDPSEQPAPVKKQMMLGVKNGEVIEESDTRNGVFTAAQDLAGEISWPTPGPVGTDFQVAIRGGTELVRLQRGKAPQVLYRGENLRVPQVDPWGWAWTGDAFKPGDLVAVNSNFQVVRVKIPEGEKWKIPFFALSSPGVRGLVVWQVGYSFQGKMVTVLRGEDGTPTQIVLGNLGTDILSEVTSAAWIDSGKVAILQPGATPKIQVLAINSYDDSFEAAPKSQYLVPNPPNGDVQVVNDRGARLGHIQQSWRVLENGVSYPTFAGTR
;
A
#
# COMPACT_ATOMS: atom_id res chain seq x y z
N MET A 1 -36.02 -57.77 -1.50
CA MET A 1 -37.39 -58.12 -1.06
C MET A 1 -38.26 -56.87 -1.07
N ASN A 2 -39.52 -57.00 -1.49
CA ASN A 2 -40.51 -55.90 -1.52
C ASN A 2 -41.34 -55.84 -0.24
N TRP A 3 -41.65 -54.64 0.24
CA TRP A 3 -42.87 -54.30 1.00
C TRP A 3 -43.19 -52.82 0.69
N LEU A 4 -44.10 -52.51 -0.24
CA LEU A 4 -45.58 -52.49 -0.18
C LEU A 4 -46.19 -51.24 0.48
N THR A 5 -47.19 -50.72 -0.23
CA THR A 5 -47.84 -49.41 -0.10
C THR A 5 -49.09 -49.42 0.78
N TYR A 6 -49.52 -48.24 1.27
CA TYR A 6 -50.95 -47.98 1.47
C TYR A 6 -51.35 -46.52 1.12
N ARG A 7 -52.66 -46.27 1.01
CA ARG A 7 -53.27 -45.25 0.10
C ARG A 7 -54.55 -44.63 0.70
N ARG A 8 -54.92 -43.44 0.17
CA ARG A 8 -56.21 -42.65 0.24
C ARG A 8 -56.03 -41.31 0.98
N GLN A 9 -56.32 -40.11 0.44
CA GLN A 9 -57.42 -39.53 -0.36
C GLN A 9 -58.61 -38.97 0.46
N HIS A 10 -58.84 -37.64 0.39
CA HIS A 10 -60.01 -36.96 -0.22
C HIS A 10 -59.82 -35.41 -0.16
N ARG A 11 -59.87 -34.68 -1.31
CA ARG A 11 -60.90 -33.67 -1.74
C ARG A 11 -61.28 -32.59 -0.70
N VAL A 12 -61.39 -31.30 -1.01
CA VAL A 12 -62.28 -30.59 -2.00
C VAL A 12 -61.56 -29.28 -2.47
N ARG A 13 -61.36 -28.95 -3.76
CA ARG A 13 -62.21 -28.14 -4.70
C ARG A 13 -62.61 -26.74 -4.14
N ARG A 14 -62.73 -25.60 -4.86
CA ARG A 14 -62.62 -25.17 -6.29
C ARG A 14 -62.24 -23.65 -6.28
N LEU A 15 -61.38 -23.14 -7.19
CA LEU A 15 -61.66 -22.23 -8.35
C LEU A 15 -62.28 -20.84 -8.03
N LEU A 16 -62.06 -19.73 -8.75
CA LEU A 16 -61.14 -19.31 -9.83
C LEU A 16 -61.43 -17.82 -10.18
N ARG A 17 -60.43 -17.11 -10.76
CA ARG A 17 -60.59 -16.05 -11.83
C ARG A 17 -61.31 -14.73 -11.47
N THR A 18 -61.13 -13.59 -12.15
CA THR A 18 -60.13 -13.06 -13.11
C THR A 18 -60.40 -11.58 -13.41
N ARG A 19 -59.34 -10.81 -13.77
CA ARG A 19 -59.32 -9.73 -14.80
C ARG A 19 -60.21 -8.47 -14.56
N ARG A 20 -59.99 -7.31 -15.18
CA ARG A 20 -58.84 -6.62 -15.82
C ARG A 20 -59.37 -5.26 -16.36
N LYS A 21 -58.49 -4.27 -16.52
CA LYS A 21 -58.61 -3.03 -17.34
C LYS A 21 -59.12 -1.75 -16.65
N ASP A 22 -58.36 -0.72 -17.00
CA ASP A 22 -58.46 0.75 -16.90
C ASP A 22 -59.57 1.31 -17.84
N PRO A 23 -59.72 2.64 -18.15
CA PRO A 23 -58.96 3.83 -17.73
C PRO A 23 -59.78 5.16 -17.52
N LEU A 24 -59.07 6.31 -17.46
CA LEU A 24 -59.42 7.69 -17.92
C LEU A 24 -60.25 8.70 -17.06
N ALA A 25 -59.74 9.95 -17.06
CA ALA A 25 -60.44 11.26 -17.05
C ALA A 25 -61.32 11.67 -15.83
N SER A 26 -61.59 12.96 -15.50
CA SER A 26 -60.99 14.28 -15.85
C SER A 26 -61.50 15.38 -14.88
N LEU A 27 -60.80 16.54 -14.88
CA LEU A 27 -61.26 17.94 -14.64
C LEU A 27 -62.55 18.25 -13.84
N GLY A 28 -62.46 19.21 -12.90
CA GLY A 28 -63.61 20.00 -12.45
C GLY A 28 -63.37 20.90 -11.22
N LYS A 29 -63.23 22.23 -11.42
CA LYS A 29 -63.38 23.25 -10.36
C LYS A 29 -64.85 23.72 -10.31
N LEU A 30 -65.34 24.16 -9.15
CA LEU A 30 -66.25 25.31 -9.02
C LEU A 30 -66.34 25.78 -7.55
N SER A 31 -67.04 26.89 -7.30
CA SER A 31 -66.71 27.88 -6.25
C SER A 31 -67.86 28.31 -5.34
N ALA A 32 -67.55 28.60 -4.07
CA ALA A 32 -68.16 29.59 -3.15
C ALA A 32 -69.70 29.50 -2.86
N PRO A 33 -70.16 29.96 -1.67
CA PRO A 33 -70.43 31.39 -1.49
C PRO A 33 -70.08 31.96 -0.10
N SER A 34 -70.29 33.27 0.06
CA SER A 34 -70.02 34.09 1.24
C SER A 34 -71.28 34.36 2.09
N GLN A 35 -71.12 34.67 3.38
CA GLN A 35 -72.08 35.51 4.14
C GLN A 35 -71.51 36.08 5.45
N THR A 36 -72.19 37.09 5.99
CA THR A 36 -71.77 37.99 7.09
C THR A 36 -73.02 38.40 7.92
N LEU A 37 -72.99 39.11 9.06
CA LEU A 37 -71.96 39.88 9.80
C LEU A 37 -72.44 40.02 11.28
N ARG A 38 -71.61 40.59 12.17
CA ARG A 38 -71.92 41.19 13.51
C ARG A 38 -72.18 40.25 14.70
N HIS A 39 -71.93 40.60 15.97
CA HIS A 39 -71.05 41.53 16.73
C HIS A 39 -71.47 41.39 18.22
N GLU A 40 -70.60 41.74 19.18
CA GLU A 40 -70.86 41.95 20.64
C GLU A 40 -71.11 40.71 21.54
N LYS A 41 -70.68 40.67 22.82
CA LYS A 41 -69.71 41.47 23.61
C LYS A 41 -69.29 40.68 24.87
N ASN A 42 -68.09 40.94 25.39
CA ASN A 42 -67.62 40.89 26.80
C ASN A 42 -67.88 39.60 27.66
N GLY A 43 -66.99 39.18 28.57
CA GLY A 43 -65.70 39.76 28.95
C GLY A 43 -65.22 39.37 30.35
N VAL A 44 -65.00 38.06 30.64
CA VAL A 44 -64.33 37.59 31.87
C VAL A 44 -63.45 36.37 31.59
N ARG A 45 -62.23 36.56 31.07
CA ARG A 45 -61.21 35.48 30.97
C ARG A 45 -59.74 35.92 30.84
N GLN A 46 -59.44 37.20 31.07
CA GLN A 46 -58.15 37.81 30.69
C GLN A 46 -57.07 37.79 31.80
N ARG A 47 -57.17 36.90 32.79
CA ARG A 47 -56.18 36.78 33.89
C ARG A 47 -55.65 35.36 34.18
N PHE A 48 -56.16 34.33 33.50
CA PHE A 48 -55.66 32.94 33.67
C PHE A 48 -54.89 32.38 32.46
N CYS A 49 -54.96 33.01 31.29
CA CYS A 49 -54.25 32.54 30.09
C CYS A 49 -52.81 33.06 29.95
N LEU A 50 -52.39 34.06 30.74
CA LEU A 50 -51.03 34.63 30.63
C LEU A 50 -49.95 33.75 31.27
N GLY A 51 -50.27 32.96 32.29
CA GLY A 51 -49.30 32.10 32.99
C GLY A 51 -48.88 30.86 32.19
N ILE A 52 -49.79 30.28 31.40
CA ILE A 52 -49.56 29.00 30.70
C ILE A 52 -48.77 29.21 29.39
N VAL A 53 -48.96 30.33 28.71
CA VAL A 53 -48.21 30.66 27.47
C VAL A 53 -46.74 30.98 27.78
N SER A 54 -46.45 31.60 28.92
CA SER A 54 -45.07 31.95 29.30
C SER A 54 -44.24 30.73 29.69
N ALA A 55 -44.83 29.69 30.27
CA ALA A 55 -44.10 28.47 30.67
C ALA A 55 -43.65 27.62 29.48
N PHE A 56 -44.46 27.55 28.41
CA PHE A 56 -44.11 26.78 27.20
C PHE A 56 -43.02 27.45 26.36
N LEU A 57 -42.96 28.78 26.33
CA LEU A 57 -41.95 29.51 25.54
C LEU A 57 -40.53 29.39 26.11
N VAL A 58 -40.39 29.28 27.45
CA VAL A 58 -39.08 29.17 28.11
C VAL A 58 -38.45 27.78 27.90
N PHE A 59 -39.25 26.71 27.85
CA PHE A 59 -38.73 25.36 27.60
C PHE A 59 -38.25 25.12 26.15
N SER A 60 -38.68 25.96 25.19
CA SER A 60 -38.29 25.82 23.78
C SER A 60 -36.88 26.35 23.45
N VAL A 61 -36.21 27.05 24.37
CA VAL A 61 -34.88 27.66 24.15
C VAL A 61 -33.74 26.81 24.73
N ALA A 62 -34.04 25.80 25.54
CA ALA A 62 -33.06 24.87 26.13
C ALA A 62 -32.76 23.63 25.26
N ALA A 63 -33.25 23.59 24.01
CA ALA A 63 -33.07 22.48 23.08
C ALA A 63 -32.04 22.78 21.96
N CYS A 64 -31.04 23.63 22.25
CA CYS A 64 -29.82 23.64 21.46
C CYS A 64 -29.07 22.33 21.70
N ALA A 65 -29.20 21.37 20.79
CA ALA A 65 -28.33 20.21 20.76
C ALA A 65 -26.89 20.68 20.52
N SER A 66 -26.11 20.76 21.59
CA SER A 66 -24.67 21.03 21.50
C SER A 66 -24.03 19.87 20.75
N LEU A 67 -23.56 20.11 19.52
CA LEU A 67 -22.57 19.23 18.94
C LEU A 67 -21.36 19.20 19.88
N PRO A 68 -20.76 18.03 20.16
CA PRO A 68 -19.52 17.97 20.92
C PRO A 68 -18.44 18.75 20.16
N ASP A 69 -17.96 19.85 20.73
CA ASP A 69 -16.80 20.60 20.23
C ASP A 69 -15.47 19.85 20.48
N SER A 70 -15.57 18.67 21.13
CA SER A 70 -14.51 17.68 21.17
C SER A 70 -15.08 16.27 21.00
N GLY A 71 -14.54 15.56 20.02
CA GLY A 71 -14.59 14.12 19.88
C GLY A 71 -13.19 13.63 19.50
N PRO A 72 -12.87 12.34 19.63
CA PRO A 72 -11.62 11.81 19.11
C PRO A 72 -11.51 12.13 17.61
N VAL A 73 -10.41 12.77 17.22
CA VAL A 73 -10.11 13.02 15.81
C VAL A 73 -9.76 11.68 15.18
N HIS A 74 -10.75 11.03 14.60
CA HIS A 74 -10.50 9.92 13.70
C HIS A 74 -9.92 10.50 12.41
N GLU A 75 -8.68 10.11 12.08
CA GLU A 75 -8.12 10.39 10.76
C GLU A 75 -9.02 9.74 9.71
N GLY A 76 -9.76 10.58 8.98
CA GLY A 76 -10.39 10.15 7.75
C GLY A 76 -9.28 9.76 6.78
N GLN A 77 -9.08 8.46 6.56
CA GLN A 77 -8.25 7.96 5.48
C GLN A 77 -8.85 8.46 4.16
N VAL A 78 -8.30 9.57 3.66
CA VAL A 78 -8.57 10.04 2.31
C VAL A 78 -7.92 9.03 1.38
N ASP A 79 -8.72 8.07 0.90
CA ASP A 79 -8.29 7.23 -0.20
C ASP A 79 -7.97 8.15 -1.39
N SER A 80 -6.67 8.28 -1.67
CA SER A 80 -6.17 9.08 -2.79
C SER A 80 -6.73 8.63 -4.15
N ASP A 81 -7.23 7.40 -4.22
CA ASP A 81 -7.83 6.78 -5.40
C ASP A 81 -9.36 6.98 -5.47
N SER A 82 -10.00 7.58 -4.45
CA SER A 82 -11.40 8.03 -4.50
C SER A 82 -11.61 9.24 -5.44
N ARG A 83 -10.52 9.90 -5.86
CA ARG A 83 -10.55 10.83 -6.98
C ARG A 83 -10.81 10.02 -8.25
N ASN A 84 -12.04 10.10 -8.77
CA ASN A 84 -12.33 9.68 -10.14
C ASN A 84 -11.30 10.38 -11.06
N PRO A 85 -10.36 9.65 -11.67
CA PRO A 85 -9.29 10.29 -12.41
C PRO A 85 -9.92 11.04 -13.58
N LEU A 86 -9.64 12.35 -13.67
CA LEU A 86 -10.01 13.13 -14.84
C LEU A 86 -9.31 12.47 -16.02
N ALA A 87 -10.07 11.74 -16.83
CA ALA A 87 -9.56 11.06 -17.99
C ALA A 87 -8.94 12.12 -18.90
N GLN A 88 -7.62 12.08 -19.02
CA GLN A 88 -6.86 13.04 -19.81
C GLN A 88 -7.18 12.74 -21.28
N LEU A 89 -8.17 13.44 -21.84
CA LEU A 89 -8.52 13.29 -23.25
C LEU A 89 -7.44 13.95 -24.10
N ALA A 90 -6.71 13.14 -24.86
CA ALA A 90 -5.83 13.61 -25.91
C ALA A 90 -6.60 13.76 -27.23
N SER A 91 -6.06 14.58 -28.13
CA SER A 91 -6.51 14.69 -29.51
C SER A 91 -5.54 13.98 -30.44
N GLY A 92 -6.02 13.54 -31.61
CA GLY A 92 -5.15 13.07 -32.70
C GLY A 92 -4.29 14.20 -33.30
N PRO A 93 -3.37 13.87 -34.22
CA PRO A 93 -2.53 14.86 -34.87
C PRO A 93 -3.36 15.86 -35.69
N ILE A 94 -2.99 17.13 -35.62
CA ILE A 94 -3.62 18.21 -36.39
C ILE A 94 -2.89 18.36 -37.73
N ASP A 95 -3.63 18.40 -38.84
CA ASP A 95 -3.06 18.60 -40.17
C ASP A 95 -2.33 19.95 -40.27
N GLY A 96 -1.19 19.94 -40.97
CA GLY A 96 -0.29 21.10 -41.07
C GLY A 96 0.58 21.37 -39.84
N SER A 97 0.49 20.57 -38.77
CA SER A 97 1.35 20.69 -37.58
C SER A 97 2.83 20.62 -37.93
N SER A 98 3.65 21.41 -37.22
CA SER A 98 5.11 21.31 -37.33
C SER A 98 5.65 20.03 -36.64
N PRO A 99 6.87 19.60 -36.96
CA PRO A 99 7.56 18.48 -36.28
C PRO A 99 7.60 18.60 -34.75
N GLU A 100 7.80 19.82 -34.23
CA GLU A 100 7.82 20.14 -32.80
C GLU A 100 6.43 19.93 -32.18
N LYS A 101 5.39 20.45 -32.84
CA LYS A 101 3.99 20.32 -32.39
C LYS A 101 3.54 18.86 -32.40
N LEU A 102 3.91 18.11 -33.44
CA LEU A 102 3.62 16.68 -33.57
C LEU A 102 4.20 15.88 -32.39
N LEU A 103 5.49 16.09 -32.06
CA LEU A 103 6.13 15.36 -30.97
C LEU A 103 5.60 15.78 -29.60
N ALA A 104 5.31 17.06 -29.38
CA ALA A 104 4.70 17.54 -28.13
C ALA A 104 3.31 16.93 -27.89
N ASP A 105 2.45 16.93 -28.92
CA ASP A 105 1.11 16.35 -28.85
C ASP A 105 1.16 14.82 -28.72
N PHE A 106 2.16 14.15 -29.33
CA PHE A 106 2.39 12.72 -29.13
C PHE A 106 2.77 12.37 -27.68
N GLN A 107 3.58 13.18 -26.98
CA GLN A 107 3.85 12.96 -25.55
C GLN A 107 2.58 13.12 -24.70
N GLN A 108 1.73 14.10 -25.03
CA GLN A 108 0.44 14.30 -24.38
C GLN A 108 -0.52 13.12 -24.65
N ALA A 109 -0.51 12.55 -25.86
CA ALA A 109 -1.25 11.34 -26.19
C ALA A 109 -0.71 10.10 -25.45
N CYS A 110 0.61 9.99 -25.26
CA CYS A 110 1.20 8.95 -24.42
C CYS A 110 0.76 9.05 -22.94
N ALA A 111 0.64 10.26 -22.40
CA ALA A 111 0.12 10.48 -21.03
C ALA A 111 -1.34 10.01 -20.86
N ALA A 112 -2.16 10.15 -21.90
CA ALA A 112 -3.54 9.65 -21.95
C ALA A 112 -3.64 8.13 -22.21
N GLY A 113 -2.62 7.54 -22.82
CA GLY A 113 -2.74 6.27 -23.56
C GLY A 113 -3.16 5.03 -22.78
N THR A 114 -3.05 5.02 -21.45
CA THR A 114 -3.52 3.88 -20.64
C THR A 114 -5.05 3.71 -20.65
N TYR A 115 -5.81 4.74 -21.05
CA TYR A 115 -7.28 4.70 -21.06
C TYR A 115 -7.88 4.17 -22.38
N ASP A 116 -7.15 4.27 -23.49
CA ASP A 116 -7.58 3.92 -24.85
C ASP A 116 -6.65 2.90 -25.57
N ASP A 117 -5.77 2.23 -24.80
CA ASP A 117 -4.69 1.36 -25.29
C ASP A 117 -3.76 2.03 -26.32
N TYR A 118 -3.43 3.30 -26.04
CA TYR A 118 -2.59 4.17 -26.84
C TYR A 118 -3.14 4.39 -28.26
N GLY A 119 -4.45 4.18 -28.46
CA GLY A 119 -5.14 4.30 -29.75
C GLY A 119 -4.97 5.66 -30.41
N ILE A 120 -5.03 6.74 -29.63
CA ILE A 120 -4.77 8.12 -30.08
C ILE A 120 -3.27 8.34 -30.35
N ALA A 121 -2.38 7.88 -29.46
CA ALA A 121 -0.93 8.01 -29.65
C ALA A 121 -0.44 7.32 -30.94
N ARG A 122 -1.04 6.17 -31.30
CA ARG A 122 -0.80 5.46 -32.56
C ARG A 122 -1.17 6.24 -33.83
N GLN A 123 -1.98 7.30 -33.73
CA GLN A 123 -2.35 8.14 -34.87
C GLN A 123 -1.22 9.10 -35.30
N PHE A 124 -0.30 9.41 -34.39
CA PHE A 124 0.88 10.23 -34.66
C PHE A 124 1.98 9.45 -35.41
N LEU A 125 1.89 8.12 -35.44
CA LEU A 125 2.87 7.23 -36.07
C LEU A 125 2.49 6.95 -37.53
N THR A 126 3.46 6.60 -38.38
CA THR A 126 3.17 6.15 -39.76
C THR A 126 2.37 4.85 -39.79
N SER A 127 1.68 4.58 -40.91
CA SER A 127 0.82 3.40 -41.08
C SER A 127 1.51 2.04 -40.87
N GLY A 128 2.84 1.98 -41.06
CA GLY A 128 3.69 0.84 -40.70
C GLY A 128 4.01 0.82 -39.21
N THR A 129 4.67 1.87 -38.71
CA THR A 129 5.21 1.94 -37.35
C THR A 129 4.14 1.84 -36.26
N ARG A 130 2.91 2.31 -36.53
CA ARG A 130 1.78 2.15 -35.61
C ARG A 130 1.40 0.70 -35.30
N ARG A 131 1.80 -0.26 -36.16
CA ARG A 131 1.53 -1.70 -36.01
C ARG A 131 2.62 -2.43 -35.24
N SER A 132 3.86 -1.96 -35.34
CA SER A 132 5.04 -2.59 -34.71
C SER A 132 5.43 -1.97 -33.37
N TRP A 133 4.90 -0.79 -33.03
CA TRP A 133 5.18 -0.13 -31.75
C TRP A 133 4.41 -0.75 -30.58
N HIS A 134 5.11 -1.06 -29.51
CA HIS A 134 4.59 -1.66 -28.27
C HIS A 134 4.75 -0.69 -27.08
N PRO A 135 3.81 0.24 -26.86
CA PRO A 135 3.87 1.24 -25.79
C PRO A 135 3.81 0.65 -24.37
N GLN A 136 3.25 -0.54 -24.22
CA GLN A 136 3.09 -1.20 -22.91
C GLN A 136 4.36 -1.89 -22.40
N THR A 137 5.39 -2.09 -23.25
CA THR A 137 6.62 -2.83 -22.89
C THR A 137 7.32 -2.25 -21.67
N GLN A 138 7.38 -0.92 -21.60
CA GLN A 138 7.99 -0.17 -20.52
C GLN A 138 7.47 1.27 -20.44
N VAL A 139 7.55 1.85 -19.24
CA VAL A 139 7.33 3.27 -18.99
C VAL A 139 8.59 3.85 -18.36
N THR A 140 9.12 4.93 -18.95
CA THR A 140 10.21 5.72 -18.37
C THR A 140 9.62 6.99 -17.77
N VAL A 141 9.87 7.26 -16.49
CA VAL A 141 9.33 8.40 -15.75
C VAL A 141 10.43 9.43 -15.58
N LEU A 142 10.19 10.64 -16.07
CA LEU A 142 11.10 11.78 -15.94
C LEU A 142 11.02 12.42 -14.55
N LYS A 143 12.13 13.05 -14.14
CA LYS A 143 12.27 13.81 -12.90
C LYS A 143 11.11 14.82 -12.69
N PRO A 144 10.67 15.07 -11.45
CA PRO A 144 9.60 16.02 -11.19
C PRO A 144 9.89 17.41 -11.79
N LYS A 145 8.88 18.01 -12.42
CA LYS A 145 8.95 19.33 -13.10
C LYS A 145 9.95 19.41 -14.28
N THR A 146 10.40 18.28 -14.82
CA THR A 146 11.14 18.26 -16.10
C THR A 146 10.28 17.68 -17.23
N GLU A 147 10.61 18.09 -18.45
CA GLU A 147 10.02 17.62 -19.70
C GLU A 147 11.12 17.10 -20.62
N LEU A 148 10.73 16.37 -21.67
CA LEU A 148 11.67 15.85 -22.65
C LEU A 148 12.18 17.00 -23.54
N LYS A 149 13.48 17.30 -23.49
CA LYS A 149 14.09 18.36 -24.30
C LYS A 149 14.29 17.86 -25.73
N LEU A 150 13.53 18.37 -26.67
CA LEU A 150 13.64 18.02 -28.09
C LEU A 150 14.71 18.87 -28.80
N THR A 151 15.46 18.25 -29.70
CA THR A 151 16.43 18.88 -30.61
C THR A 151 16.30 18.24 -31.99
N PHE A 152 16.15 19.05 -33.04
CA PHE A 152 15.85 18.60 -34.40
C PHE A 152 17.08 18.67 -35.30
N THR A 153 17.11 17.86 -36.36
CA THR A 153 18.04 18.05 -37.48
C THR A 153 17.65 19.27 -38.31
N ASP A 154 18.60 19.82 -39.07
CA ASP A 154 18.38 21.00 -39.94
C ASP A 154 17.25 20.80 -40.96
N ASP A 155 16.99 19.55 -41.37
CA ASP A 155 15.90 19.17 -42.28
C ASP A 155 14.61 18.73 -41.58
N SER A 156 14.62 18.75 -40.24
CA SER A 156 13.53 18.33 -39.32
C SER A 156 13.00 16.91 -39.53
N LYS A 157 13.72 16.02 -40.24
CA LYS A 157 13.35 14.62 -40.43
C LYS A 157 13.77 13.70 -39.28
N ALA A 158 14.61 14.18 -38.37
CA ALA A 158 14.91 13.48 -37.14
C ALA A 158 14.90 14.43 -35.95
N ALA A 159 14.54 13.88 -34.79
CA ALA A 159 14.57 14.59 -33.52
C ALA A 159 15.18 13.69 -32.44
N THR A 160 15.83 14.35 -31.49
CA THR A 160 16.44 13.73 -30.32
C THR A 160 15.79 14.33 -29.07
N GLY A 161 15.18 13.50 -28.24
CA GLY A 161 14.61 13.88 -26.96
C GLY A 161 15.52 13.47 -25.80
N SER A 162 16.10 14.42 -25.08
CA SER A 162 16.92 14.17 -23.89
C SER A 162 16.13 14.42 -22.61
N GLY A 163 16.29 13.54 -21.63
CA GLY A 163 15.62 13.63 -20.33
C GLY A 163 16.37 12.91 -19.22
N GLN A 164 16.00 13.21 -17.97
CA GLN A 164 16.54 12.58 -16.76
C GLN A 164 15.50 11.63 -16.16
N PRO A 165 15.62 10.30 -16.35
CA PRO A 165 14.75 9.33 -15.71
C PRO A 165 14.94 9.29 -14.18
N VAL A 166 13.85 9.04 -13.45
CA VAL A 166 13.88 8.71 -12.01
C VAL A 166 13.31 7.31 -11.72
N LEU A 167 12.62 6.73 -12.69
CA LEU A 167 12.09 5.37 -12.65
C LEU A 167 11.91 4.85 -14.08
N ARG A 168 12.24 3.58 -14.32
CA ARG A 168 11.75 2.82 -15.47
C ARG A 168 11.03 1.59 -14.94
N VAL A 169 9.82 1.32 -15.41
CA VAL A 169 9.08 0.09 -15.11
C VAL A 169 8.76 -0.68 -16.38
N ASN A 170 8.79 -2.02 -16.31
CA ASN A 170 8.36 -2.89 -17.41
C ASN A 170 6.84 -3.13 -17.41
N GLN A 171 6.33 -3.88 -18.40
CA GLN A 171 4.92 -4.23 -18.56
C GLN A 171 4.23 -4.89 -17.34
N VAL A 172 4.99 -5.51 -16.42
CA VAL A 172 4.47 -6.12 -15.18
C VAL A 172 4.62 -5.22 -13.95
N GLY A 173 5.16 -4.01 -14.10
CA GLY A 173 5.30 -3.03 -13.02
C GLY A 173 6.56 -3.18 -12.17
N MET A 174 7.58 -3.92 -12.61
CA MET A 174 8.88 -4.03 -11.94
C MET A 174 9.84 -2.92 -12.38
N ARG A 175 10.67 -2.40 -11.47
CA ARG A 175 11.73 -1.44 -11.81
C ARG A 175 12.77 -2.11 -12.72
N GLN A 176 13.29 -1.34 -13.67
CA GLN A 176 14.38 -1.73 -14.56
C GLN A 176 15.53 -0.71 -14.45
N SER A 177 16.71 -1.07 -14.93
CA SER A 177 17.85 -0.16 -15.00
C SER A 177 17.64 0.95 -16.02
N PHE A 178 18.19 2.13 -15.73
CA PHE A 178 18.21 3.31 -16.59
C PHE A 178 19.49 4.10 -16.34
N ARG A 179 19.85 5.02 -17.24
CA ARG A 179 20.96 5.97 -17.06
C ARG A 179 20.44 7.29 -16.47
N GLU A 180 21.31 8.05 -15.81
CA GLU A 180 20.97 9.35 -15.21
C GLU A 180 20.42 10.36 -16.24
N GLU A 181 20.99 10.34 -17.45
CA GLU A 181 20.46 11.03 -18.62
C GLU A 181 20.31 10.02 -19.75
N GLU A 182 19.17 10.09 -20.44
CA GLU A 182 18.85 9.23 -21.57
C GLU A 182 18.33 10.01 -22.76
N THR A 183 18.55 9.43 -23.93
CA THR A 183 18.38 10.06 -25.23
C THR A 183 17.51 9.19 -26.12
N ILE A 184 16.35 9.70 -26.49
CA ILE A 184 15.34 9.03 -27.31
C ILE A 184 15.43 9.58 -28.72
N LYS A 185 15.54 8.70 -29.72
CA LYS A 185 15.59 9.09 -31.12
C LYS A 185 14.20 8.95 -31.75
N TYR A 186 13.81 9.94 -32.53
CA TYR A 186 12.61 9.95 -33.35
C TYR A 186 13.01 10.19 -34.81
N GLU A 187 12.50 9.39 -35.72
CA GLU A 187 12.53 9.69 -37.16
C GLU A 187 11.15 10.14 -37.59
N LEU A 188 11.08 11.15 -38.46
CA LEU A 188 9.85 11.80 -38.90
C LEU A 188 9.76 11.74 -40.43
N ALA A 189 8.58 11.41 -40.93
CA ALA A 189 8.29 11.34 -42.36
C ALA A 189 6.99 12.07 -42.67
N LYS A 190 6.75 12.36 -43.95
CA LYS A 190 5.43 12.80 -44.43
C LYS A 190 4.66 11.61 -45.00
N GLU A 191 3.45 11.39 -44.48
CA GLU A 191 2.46 10.45 -44.99
C GLU A 191 1.23 11.29 -45.39
N ASP A 192 0.76 11.16 -46.63
CA ASP A 192 -0.28 12.01 -47.24
C ASP A 192 -0.04 13.53 -47.07
N GLY A 193 1.23 13.94 -47.12
CA GLY A 193 1.68 15.33 -46.96
C GLY A 193 1.80 15.80 -45.49
N GLN A 194 1.30 15.02 -44.53
CA GLN A 194 1.27 15.33 -43.11
C GLN A 194 2.44 14.69 -42.36
N TRP A 195 3.02 15.39 -41.38
CA TRP A 195 4.10 14.82 -40.56
C TRP A 195 3.59 13.68 -39.67
N ARG A 196 4.37 12.60 -39.60
CA ARG A 196 4.16 11.41 -38.77
C ARG A 196 5.50 10.90 -38.24
N ILE A 197 5.47 10.21 -37.09
CA ILE A 197 6.65 9.55 -36.50
C ILE A 197 6.85 8.21 -37.22
N ASN A 198 7.97 8.09 -37.92
CA ASN A 198 8.36 6.90 -38.67
C ASN A 198 9.16 5.90 -37.84
N SER A 199 9.93 6.34 -36.83
CA SER A 199 10.68 5.45 -35.95
C SER A 199 10.76 6.03 -34.54
N LEU A 200 10.63 5.16 -33.54
CA LEU A 200 10.74 5.45 -32.11
C LEU A 200 10.99 4.15 -31.33
N PRO A 201 11.62 4.18 -30.14
CA PRO A 201 11.74 3.02 -29.27
C PRO A 201 10.39 2.53 -28.73
N ASP A 202 10.33 1.23 -28.39
CA ASP A 202 9.19 0.66 -27.68
C ASP A 202 9.10 1.16 -26.23
N GLY A 203 7.86 1.31 -25.77
CA GLY A 203 7.50 1.92 -24.50
C GLY A 203 7.06 3.39 -24.64
N VAL A 204 6.85 4.04 -23.49
CA VAL A 204 6.49 5.47 -23.42
C VAL A 204 7.32 6.20 -22.38
N VAL A 205 7.43 7.52 -22.53
CA VAL A 205 8.12 8.40 -21.58
C VAL A 205 7.15 9.43 -21.04
N LEU A 206 7.01 9.47 -19.72
CA LEU A 206 5.99 10.26 -19.02
C LEU A 206 6.66 11.21 -18.03
N THR A 207 6.06 12.38 -17.84
CA THR A 207 6.37 13.21 -16.66
C THR A 207 5.90 12.48 -15.40
N ASN A 208 6.55 12.73 -14.25
CA ASN A 208 6.12 12.17 -12.96
C ASN A 208 4.63 12.42 -12.65
N THR A 209 4.09 13.57 -13.07
CA THR A 209 2.66 13.90 -12.91
C THR A 209 1.77 13.02 -13.77
N ALA A 210 2.08 12.86 -15.06
CA ALA A 210 1.34 11.99 -15.97
C ALA A 210 1.38 10.52 -15.48
N PHE A 211 2.55 10.05 -15.05
CA PHE A 211 2.70 8.70 -14.49
C PHE A 211 1.81 8.47 -13.26
N LYS A 212 1.79 9.37 -12.28
CA LYS A 212 0.95 9.24 -11.08
C LYS A 212 -0.56 9.34 -11.35
N ASN A 213 -0.95 10.01 -12.44
CA ASN A 213 -2.34 10.10 -12.91
C ASN A 213 -2.81 8.83 -13.65
N ALA A 214 -1.91 8.14 -14.35
CA ALA A 214 -2.22 6.95 -15.15
C ALA A 214 -1.97 5.63 -14.39
N TYR A 215 -1.01 5.60 -13.46
CA TYR A 215 -0.56 4.42 -12.73
C TYR A 215 -0.78 4.56 -11.22
N SER A 216 -0.89 3.42 -10.54
CA SER A 216 -0.93 3.31 -9.08
C SER A 216 0.00 2.20 -8.62
N GLN A 217 0.72 2.43 -7.52
CA GLN A 217 1.49 1.38 -6.86
C GLN A 217 0.52 0.48 -6.07
N ARG A 218 0.68 -0.83 -6.23
CA ARG A 218 -0.15 -1.90 -5.61
C ARG A 218 0.71 -3.11 -5.30
N ASN A 219 0.29 -3.92 -4.32
CA ASN A 219 0.96 -5.18 -4.04
C ASN A 219 0.26 -6.32 -4.79
N VAL A 220 1.04 -7.15 -5.48
CA VAL A 220 0.65 -8.56 -5.66
C VAL A 220 1.19 -9.35 -4.48
N TYR A 221 0.56 -10.45 -4.10
CA TYR A 221 1.00 -11.26 -2.95
C TYR A 221 1.50 -12.62 -3.40
N TYR A 222 2.50 -13.15 -2.69
CA TYR A 222 3.00 -14.52 -2.84
C TYR A 222 3.06 -15.18 -1.46
N TRP A 223 2.84 -16.49 -1.38
CA TRP A 223 3.10 -17.20 -0.13
C TRP A 223 4.59 -17.20 0.20
N SER A 224 4.97 -17.08 1.48
CA SER A 224 6.32 -17.41 1.93
C SER A 224 6.69 -18.85 1.53
N SER A 225 7.98 -19.17 1.47
CA SER A 225 8.45 -20.52 1.10
C SER A 225 7.90 -21.63 2.00
N ASP A 226 7.63 -21.33 3.27
CA ASP A 226 6.99 -22.21 4.25
C ASP A 226 5.45 -22.11 4.31
N HIS A 227 4.84 -21.32 3.41
CA HIS A 227 3.41 -21.10 3.27
C HIS A 227 2.68 -20.57 4.54
N ARG A 228 3.36 -19.81 5.40
CA ARG A 228 2.75 -19.22 6.60
C ARG A 228 2.20 -17.81 6.43
N PHE A 229 2.82 -17.00 5.56
CA PHE A 229 2.47 -15.58 5.40
C PHE A 229 2.37 -15.20 3.92
N LEU A 230 1.56 -14.17 3.64
CA LEU A 230 1.42 -13.61 2.30
C LEU A 230 2.35 -12.39 2.17
N ILE A 231 3.42 -12.55 1.41
CA ILE A 231 4.47 -11.57 1.21
C ILE A 231 4.06 -10.61 0.09
N PRO A 232 3.91 -9.30 0.36
CA PRO A 232 3.62 -8.30 -0.65
C PRO A 232 4.81 -8.05 -1.58
N ASP A 233 4.53 -7.91 -2.86
CA ASP A 233 5.47 -7.54 -3.90
C ASP A 233 4.94 -6.30 -4.66
N PRO A 234 5.45 -5.09 -4.37
CA PRO A 234 4.96 -3.86 -4.98
C PRO A 234 5.14 -3.82 -6.51
N ARG A 235 4.13 -3.30 -7.21
CA ARG A 235 4.06 -3.13 -8.67
C ARG A 235 3.46 -1.78 -9.01
N TRP A 236 3.98 -1.11 -10.03
CA TRP A 236 3.26 -0.02 -10.70
C TRP A 236 2.36 -0.59 -11.79
N VAL A 237 1.05 -0.46 -11.62
CA VAL A 237 0.04 -0.94 -12.57
C VAL A 237 -0.82 0.22 -13.07
N PRO A 238 -1.26 0.21 -14.35
CA PRO A 238 -2.26 1.15 -14.85
C PRO A 238 -3.53 1.13 -13.99
N ARG A 239 -4.09 2.31 -13.74
CA ARG A 239 -5.36 2.48 -13.01
C ARG A 239 -6.54 1.93 -13.82
N LYS A 240 -6.50 2.09 -15.14
CA LYS A 240 -7.43 1.44 -16.07
C LYS A 240 -7.15 -0.07 -16.10
N ASN A 241 -8.19 -0.87 -15.93
CA ASN A 241 -8.12 -2.35 -15.94
C ASN A 241 -7.15 -2.93 -14.89
N ILE A 242 -6.95 -2.23 -13.77
CA ILE A 242 -5.98 -2.55 -12.70
C ILE A 242 -6.02 -4.01 -12.24
N VAL A 243 -7.20 -4.62 -12.16
CA VAL A 243 -7.42 -6.02 -11.75
C VAL A 243 -6.73 -6.99 -12.73
N GLN A 244 -6.85 -6.76 -14.05
CA GLN A 244 -6.17 -7.58 -15.06
C GLN A 244 -4.65 -7.40 -14.98
N TYR A 245 -4.15 -6.17 -14.83
CA TYR A 245 -2.71 -5.92 -14.71
C TYR A 245 -2.09 -6.54 -13.44
N LEU A 246 -2.80 -6.54 -12.32
CA LEU A 246 -2.35 -7.22 -11.10
C LEU A 246 -2.26 -8.73 -11.27
N LEU A 247 -3.23 -9.35 -11.96
CA LEU A 247 -3.15 -10.78 -12.27
C LEU A 247 -2.04 -11.09 -13.28
N THR A 248 -1.85 -10.23 -14.29
CA THR A 248 -0.71 -10.32 -15.22
C THR A 248 0.62 -10.31 -14.45
N ALA A 249 0.79 -9.38 -13.51
CA ALA A 249 2.00 -9.31 -12.69
C ALA A 249 2.16 -10.52 -11.76
N LEU A 250 1.07 -11.00 -11.15
CA LEU A 250 1.04 -12.14 -10.24
C LEU A 250 1.49 -13.45 -10.90
N PHE A 251 0.98 -13.74 -12.10
CA PHE A 251 1.27 -14.97 -12.85
C PHE A 251 2.53 -14.91 -13.73
N SER A 252 3.22 -13.76 -13.78
CA SER A 252 4.49 -13.62 -14.51
C SER A 252 5.68 -14.10 -13.69
N ALA A 253 6.02 -13.39 -12.61
CA ALA A 253 7.08 -13.73 -11.65
C ALA A 253 7.05 -12.74 -10.46
N PRO A 254 7.56 -13.12 -9.27
CA PRO A 254 7.91 -12.14 -8.24
C PRO A 254 9.12 -11.30 -8.69
N THR A 255 9.41 -10.20 -7.98
CA THR A 255 10.70 -9.51 -8.09
C THR A 255 11.82 -10.44 -7.63
N GLY A 256 12.98 -10.38 -8.29
CA GLY A 256 14.13 -11.24 -7.99
C GLY A 256 14.69 -11.10 -6.57
N ASP A 257 14.32 -10.05 -5.82
CA ASP A 257 14.65 -9.93 -4.41
C ASP A 257 13.80 -10.85 -3.50
N LEU A 258 12.76 -11.52 -4.02
CA LEU A 258 12.01 -12.55 -3.30
C LEU A 258 12.44 -13.98 -3.66
N GLU A 259 13.44 -14.16 -4.52
CA GLU A 259 13.91 -15.48 -4.93
C GLU A 259 14.31 -16.34 -3.71
N GLY A 260 13.81 -17.58 -3.64
CA GLY A 260 13.98 -18.49 -2.52
C GLY A 260 13.16 -18.16 -1.25
N ALA A 261 12.65 -16.95 -1.09
CA ALA A 261 11.87 -16.54 0.09
C ALA A 261 10.36 -16.73 -0.07
N VAL A 262 9.87 -16.82 -1.31
CA VAL A 262 8.45 -17.05 -1.63
C VAL A 262 8.24 -18.31 -2.46
N SER A 263 7.07 -18.94 -2.27
CA SER A 263 6.59 -20.04 -3.09
C SER A 263 5.91 -19.48 -4.34
N VAL A 264 6.35 -19.94 -5.52
CA VAL A 264 5.90 -19.48 -6.83
C VAL A 264 5.28 -20.62 -7.64
N HIS A 265 4.31 -20.28 -8.47
CA HIS A 265 3.81 -21.17 -9.51
C HIS A 265 4.69 -21.03 -10.77
N GLU A 266 4.64 -22.01 -11.67
CA GLU A 266 5.30 -21.90 -12.99
C GLU A 266 4.78 -20.65 -13.75
N PRO A 267 5.66 -19.77 -14.25
CA PRO A 267 5.28 -18.58 -15.02
C PRO A 267 4.35 -18.86 -16.21
N ILE A 268 3.26 -18.09 -16.31
CA ILE A 268 2.32 -18.21 -17.43
C ILE A 268 2.78 -17.31 -18.58
N THR A 269 3.38 -17.92 -19.61
CA THR A 269 3.97 -17.20 -20.76
C THR A 269 2.96 -16.47 -21.66
N LYS A 270 1.68 -16.85 -21.64
CA LYS A 270 0.59 -16.18 -22.35
C LYS A 270 -0.61 -16.03 -21.42
N ILE A 271 -0.71 -14.88 -20.78
CA ILE A 271 -1.79 -14.57 -19.84
C ILE A 271 -3.02 -14.12 -20.64
N PRO A 272 -4.20 -14.79 -20.49
CA PRO A 272 -5.40 -14.42 -21.24
C PRO A 272 -5.89 -13.01 -20.90
N SER A 273 -6.36 -12.27 -21.90
CA SER A 273 -6.97 -10.93 -21.72
C SER A 273 -8.35 -10.97 -21.05
N ASN A 274 -8.97 -12.15 -20.98
CA ASN A 274 -10.25 -12.43 -20.32
C ASN A 274 -10.08 -13.18 -18.98
N LEU A 275 -8.88 -13.14 -18.38
CA LEU A 275 -8.57 -13.82 -17.11
C LEU A 275 -9.47 -13.34 -15.95
N VAL A 276 -9.98 -12.10 -16.03
CA VAL A 276 -10.94 -11.57 -15.05
C VAL A 276 -12.06 -10.76 -15.70
N THR A 277 -13.27 -10.92 -15.18
CA THR A 277 -14.41 -10.03 -15.43
C THR A 277 -14.81 -9.35 -14.13
N VAL A 278 -15.05 -8.04 -14.15
CA VAL A 278 -15.55 -7.30 -12.98
C VAL A 278 -17.02 -6.97 -13.18
N GLN A 279 -17.89 -7.43 -12.28
CA GLN A 279 -19.32 -7.16 -12.29
C GLN A 279 -19.73 -6.51 -10.97
N GLY A 280 -20.14 -5.23 -11.02
CA GLY A 280 -20.38 -4.45 -9.81
C GLY A 280 -19.10 -4.33 -8.98
N ARG A 281 -19.10 -4.90 -7.77
CA ARG A 281 -17.93 -4.94 -6.85
C ARG A 281 -17.28 -6.33 -6.74
N LYS A 282 -17.58 -7.23 -7.70
CA LYS A 282 -17.11 -8.61 -7.71
C LYS A 282 -16.11 -8.85 -8.85
N ALA A 283 -14.92 -9.35 -8.52
CA ALA A 283 -13.94 -9.85 -9.49
C ALA A 283 -14.13 -11.35 -9.71
N MET A 284 -14.48 -11.74 -10.93
CA MET A 284 -14.65 -13.13 -11.36
C MET A 284 -13.41 -13.58 -12.14
N VAL A 285 -12.53 -14.33 -11.50
CA VAL A 285 -11.28 -14.84 -12.07
C VAL A 285 -11.52 -16.20 -12.72
N GLN A 286 -11.17 -16.35 -13.99
CA GLN A 286 -11.21 -17.60 -14.74
C GLN A 286 -9.77 -18.06 -14.98
N LEU A 287 -9.27 -18.95 -14.12
CA LEU A 287 -7.94 -19.53 -14.25
C LEU A 287 -7.78 -20.27 -15.58
N PRO A 288 -6.61 -20.18 -16.24
CA PRO A 288 -6.35 -20.91 -17.47
C PRO A 288 -6.10 -22.40 -17.18
N ASP A 289 -6.43 -23.25 -18.14
CA ASP A 289 -6.30 -24.70 -18.01
C ASP A 289 -4.84 -25.18 -18.12
N THR A 290 -3.93 -24.30 -18.53
CA THR A 290 -2.48 -24.50 -18.44
C THR A 290 -1.98 -24.50 -17.00
N LEU A 291 -2.70 -23.89 -16.05
CA LEU A 291 -2.33 -23.85 -14.64
C LEU A 291 -2.74 -25.16 -13.93
N ARG A 292 -1.80 -26.11 -13.90
CA ARG A 292 -2.01 -27.46 -13.34
C ARG A 292 -1.92 -27.48 -11.81
N LEU A 293 -3.05 -27.22 -11.15
CA LEU A 293 -3.20 -27.36 -9.70
C LEU A 293 -3.34 -28.85 -9.33
N ARG A 294 -2.46 -29.34 -8.44
CA ARG A 294 -2.26 -30.77 -8.14
C ARG A 294 -2.94 -31.21 -6.84
N SER A 295 -3.39 -30.28 -6.00
CA SER A 295 -4.06 -30.56 -4.73
C SER A 295 -5.07 -29.47 -4.34
N GLU A 296 -6.03 -29.81 -3.47
CA GLU A 296 -6.99 -28.85 -2.89
C GLU A 296 -6.28 -27.76 -2.07
N MET A 297 -5.11 -28.07 -1.50
CA MET A 297 -4.27 -27.12 -0.77
C MET A 297 -3.58 -26.11 -1.71
N GLU A 298 -3.13 -26.53 -2.89
CA GLU A 298 -2.66 -25.59 -3.92
C GLU A 298 -3.79 -24.68 -4.41
N MET A 299 -4.98 -25.23 -4.67
CA MET A 299 -6.17 -24.45 -5.04
C MET A 299 -6.52 -23.41 -3.96
N THR A 300 -6.53 -23.83 -2.69
CA THR A 300 -6.78 -22.98 -1.52
C THR A 300 -5.77 -21.84 -1.42
N ARG A 301 -4.47 -22.16 -1.48
CA ARG A 301 -3.38 -21.18 -1.41
C ARG A 301 -3.45 -20.17 -2.55
N LEU A 302 -3.68 -20.62 -3.78
CA LEU A 302 -3.84 -19.72 -4.93
C LEU A 302 -5.07 -18.83 -4.78
N TYR A 303 -6.21 -19.35 -4.32
CA TYR A 303 -7.41 -18.54 -4.07
C TYR A 303 -7.12 -17.46 -3.02
N GLN A 304 -6.48 -17.80 -1.90
CA GLN A 304 -6.08 -16.83 -0.86
C GLN A 304 -5.11 -15.77 -1.40
N GLN A 305 -4.16 -16.17 -2.25
CA GLN A 305 -3.20 -15.28 -2.91
C GLN A 305 -3.89 -14.28 -3.87
N LEU A 306 -4.89 -14.75 -4.63
CA LEU A 306 -5.74 -13.93 -5.49
C LEU A 306 -6.61 -12.96 -4.67
N ARG A 307 -7.21 -13.42 -3.57
CA ARG A 307 -7.98 -12.55 -2.65
C ARG A 307 -7.13 -11.42 -2.08
N ALA A 308 -5.96 -11.73 -1.53
CA ALA A 308 -5.07 -10.71 -0.95
C ALA A 308 -4.60 -9.68 -2.00
N THR A 309 -4.38 -10.12 -3.23
CA THR A 309 -4.02 -9.25 -4.36
C THR A 309 -5.18 -8.35 -4.81
N LEU A 310 -6.42 -8.88 -4.86
CA LEU A 310 -7.56 -8.17 -5.48
C LEU A 310 -8.48 -7.44 -4.51
N LEU A 311 -8.65 -7.89 -3.26
CA LEU A 311 -9.51 -7.20 -2.27
C LEU A 311 -8.94 -5.86 -1.79
N ASN A 312 -7.65 -5.60 -2.04
CA ASN A 312 -7.00 -4.31 -1.82
C ASN A 312 -7.20 -3.32 -3.00
N VAL A 313 -8.01 -3.67 -4.01
CA VAL A 313 -8.36 -2.80 -5.12
C VAL A 313 -9.65 -2.05 -4.80
N ALA A 314 -9.59 -0.71 -4.75
CA ALA A 314 -10.76 0.14 -4.58
C ALA A 314 -11.87 -0.23 -5.58
N GLY A 315 -13.04 -0.60 -5.05
CA GLY A 315 -14.19 -1.07 -5.84
C GLY A 315 -14.38 -2.58 -5.87
N ILE A 316 -13.48 -3.40 -5.31
CA ILE A 316 -13.62 -4.86 -5.24
C ILE A 316 -13.84 -5.31 -3.77
N ASP A 317 -15.01 -5.89 -3.49
CA ASP A 317 -15.35 -6.49 -2.18
C ASP A 317 -15.36 -8.02 -2.22
N GLU A 318 -15.57 -8.60 -3.41
CA GLU A 318 -15.74 -10.05 -3.59
C GLU A 318 -14.81 -10.56 -4.70
N VAL A 319 -14.18 -11.70 -4.47
CA VAL A 319 -13.37 -12.42 -5.45
C VAL A 319 -13.88 -13.84 -5.55
N THR A 320 -14.31 -14.25 -6.75
CA THR A 320 -14.65 -15.64 -7.05
C THR A 320 -13.70 -16.20 -8.09
N VAL A 321 -13.11 -17.35 -7.80
CA VAL A 321 -12.16 -18.03 -8.69
C VAL A 321 -12.84 -19.26 -9.32
N SER A 322 -12.56 -19.50 -10.59
CA SER A 322 -13.09 -20.62 -11.36
C SER A 322 -12.03 -21.19 -12.29
N GLN A 323 -12.13 -22.48 -12.62
CA GLN A 323 -11.28 -23.17 -13.60
C GLN A 323 -12.15 -24.16 -14.39
N ASN A 324 -11.99 -24.25 -15.72
CA ASN A 324 -12.90 -25.04 -16.59
C ASN A 324 -14.40 -24.77 -16.35
N GLY A 325 -14.79 -23.51 -16.06
CA GLY A 325 -16.17 -23.15 -15.71
C GLY A 325 -16.69 -23.65 -14.35
N LYS A 326 -15.90 -24.45 -13.60
CA LYS A 326 -16.20 -24.86 -12.23
C LYS A 326 -15.71 -23.77 -11.27
N VAL A 327 -16.61 -23.24 -10.44
CA VAL A 327 -16.27 -22.36 -9.32
C VAL A 327 -15.48 -23.14 -8.27
N LEU A 328 -14.34 -22.61 -7.85
CA LEU A 328 -13.56 -23.17 -6.74
C LEU A 328 -14.22 -22.79 -5.40
N PRO A 329 -14.20 -23.65 -4.37
CA PRO A 329 -14.66 -23.29 -3.04
C PRO A 329 -13.89 -22.07 -2.52
N ASP A 330 -14.59 -21.08 -1.94
CA ASP A 330 -13.93 -19.99 -1.22
C ASP A 330 -13.36 -20.56 0.10
N PRO A 331 -12.02 -20.51 0.32
CA PRO A 331 -11.38 -20.98 1.54
C PRO A 331 -11.55 -19.96 2.68
N SER A 332 -12.79 -19.64 3.01
CA SER A 332 -13.23 -18.57 3.91
C SER A 332 -13.05 -18.90 5.41
N GLU A 333 -11.86 -19.39 5.78
CA GLU A 333 -11.43 -19.54 7.18
C GLU A 333 -10.48 -18.42 7.64
N GLN A 334 -9.89 -17.67 6.71
CA GLN A 334 -8.99 -16.57 7.05
C GLN A 334 -9.62 -15.21 6.66
N PRO A 335 -10.03 -14.40 7.64
CA PRO A 335 -10.42 -13.01 7.40
C PRO A 335 -9.29 -12.25 6.69
N ALA A 336 -9.65 -11.20 5.94
CA ALA A 336 -8.65 -10.22 5.49
C ALA A 336 -7.80 -9.76 6.71
N PRO A 337 -6.48 -9.59 6.56
CA PRO A 337 -5.59 -9.33 7.69
C PRO A 337 -6.04 -8.05 8.41
N VAL A 338 -6.65 -8.23 9.58
CA VAL A 338 -7.04 -7.12 10.44
C VAL A 338 -5.75 -6.48 10.92
N LYS A 339 -5.50 -5.24 10.47
CA LYS A 339 -4.42 -4.39 10.98
C LYS A 339 -4.67 -4.01 12.44
N LYS A 340 -4.53 -4.98 13.35
CA LYS A 340 -4.48 -4.72 14.78
C LYS A 340 -3.19 -3.99 15.08
N GLN A 341 -3.30 -2.77 15.56
CA GLN A 341 -2.14 -1.95 15.84
C GLN A 341 -1.70 -2.20 17.28
N MET A 342 -0.39 -2.32 17.49
CA MET A 342 0.22 -2.36 18.80
C MET A 342 1.53 -1.58 18.71
N MET A 343 1.66 -0.57 19.56
CA MET A 343 2.86 0.23 19.76
C MET A 343 3.36 -0.02 21.18
N LEU A 344 4.66 -0.23 21.33
CA LEU A 344 5.32 -0.16 22.63
C LEU A 344 6.30 1.02 22.62
N GLY A 345 6.41 1.70 23.76
CA GLY A 345 7.32 2.81 23.97
C GLY A 345 7.67 2.98 25.44
N VAL A 346 8.55 3.93 25.76
CA VAL A 346 8.98 4.23 27.13
C VAL A 346 8.50 5.63 27.53
N LYS A 347 7.82 5.73 28.67
CA LYS A 347 7.29 6.97 29.24
C LYS A 347 7.57 6.99 30.74
N ASN A 348 8.26 8.01 31.24
CA ASN A 348 8.66 8.12 32.65
C ASN A 348 9.41 6.89 33.21
N GLY A 349 10.15 6.16 32.36
CA GLY A 349 10.84 4.91 32.73
C GLY A 349 9.97 3.65 32.73
N GLU A 350 8.66 3.78 32.49
CA GLU A 350 7.73 2.66 32.32
C GLU A 350 7.64 2.26 30.84
N VAL A 351 7.39 0.99 30.56
CA VAL A 351 7.00 0.55 29.20
C VAL A 351 5.50 0.73 29.08
N ILE A 352 5.04 1.43 28.05
CA ILE A 352 3.62 1.63 27.73
C ILE A 352 3.19 0.80 26.51
N GLU A 353 1.89 0.53 26.41
CA GLU A 353 1.21 -0.10 25.28
C GLU A 353 0.13 0.85 24.75
N GLU A 354 0.13 1.09 23.44
CA GLU A 354 -1.02 1.65 22.71
C GLU A 354 -1.50 0.64 21.67
N SER A 355 -2.77 0.25 21.74
CA SER A 355 -3.43 -0.64 20.77
C SER A 355 -4.91 -0.33 20.66
N ASP A 356 -5.59 -0.92 19.67
CA ASP A 356 -7.05 -0.82 19.48
C ASP A 356 -7.86 -1.31 20.70
N THR A 357 -7.23 -2.03 21.63
CA THR A 357 -7.90 -2.67 22.79
C THR A 357 -7.36 -2.24 24.15
N ARG A 358 -6.20 -1.57 24.21
CA ARG A 358 -5.54 -1.17 25.46
C ARG A 358 -4.71 0.10 25.26
N ASN A 359 -4.75 0.99 26.23
CA ASN A 359 -3.81 2.10 26.34
C ASN A 359 -3.33 2.20 27.80
N GLY A 360 -2.03 2.38 28.03
CA GLY A 360 -1.43 2.63 29.34
C GLY A 360 -0.20 1.78 29.64
N VAL A 361 0.16 1.65 30.91
CA VAL A 361 1.36 0.92 31.35
C VAL A 361 1.29 -0.56 30.95
N PHE A 362 2.34 -1.05 30.29
CA PHE A 362 2.59 -2.47 29.99
C PHE A 362 3.39 -3.14 31.11
N THR A 363 4.49 -2.51 31.53
CA THR A 363 5.34 -2.93 32.65
C THR A 363 5.85 -1.69 33.39
N ALA A 364 5.65 -1.63 34.71
CA ALA A 364 6.06 -0.50 35.54
C ALA A 364 7.59 -0.47 35.73
N ALA A 365 8.16 0.71 35.93
CA ALA A 365 9.61 0.92 35.99
C ALA A 365 10.32 0.02 37.02
N GLN A 366 9.69 -0.18 38.18
CA GLN A 366 10.19 -1.04 39.27
C GLN A 366 10.34 -2.52 38.88
N ASP A 367 9.54 -3.02 37.93
CA ASP A 367 9.54 -4.43 37.53
C ASP A 367 10.60 -4.74 36.46
N LEU A 368 11.19 -3.71 35.83
CA LEU A 368 12.11 -3.86 34.69
C LEU A 368 13.53 -4.31 35.10
N ALA A 369 13.89 -4.07 36.37
CA ALA A 369 15.21 -4.37 36.94
C ALA A 369 16.39 -3.78 36.13
N GLY A 370 16.20 -2.58 35.56
CA GLY A 370 17.20 -1.84 34.78
C GLY A 370 16.55 -0.88 33.80
N GLU A 371 17.35 0.01 33.20
CA GLU A 371 16.89 0.92 32.15
C GLU A 371 16.54 0.15 30.87
N ILE A 372 15.36 0.43 30.32
CA ILE A 372 14.85 -0.16 29.08
C ILE A 372 14.87 0.85 27.95
N SER A 373 15.36 0.40 26.80
CA SER A 373 15.24 1.09 25.51
C SER A 373 14.66 0.14 24.46
N TRP A 374 14.05 0.71 23.42
CA TRP A 374 13.51 -0.05 22.28
C TRP A 374 12.61 -1.23 22.65
N PRO A 375 11.53 -1.02 23.43
CA PRO A 375 10.51 -2.05 23.59
C PRO A 375 9.83 -2.27 22.23
N THR A 376 10.02 -3.46 21.69
CA THR A 376 9.59 -3.86 20.35
C THR A 376 8.50 -4.92 20.48
N PRO A 377 7.29 -4.66 19.95
CA PRO A 377 6.23 -5.65 19.96
C PRO A 377 6.49 -6.76 18.94
N GLY A 378 6.18 -8.00 19.33
CA GLY A 378 6.20 -9.17 18.45
C GLY A 378 4.89 -9.38 17.68
N PRO A 379 4.69 -10.57 17.08
CA PRO A 379 3.51 -10.84 16.28
C PRO A 379 2.23 -10.64 17.07
N VAL A 380 1.28 -9.92 16.47
CA VAL A 380 -0.07 -9.69 17.04
C VAL A 380 -0.67 -10.98 17.59
N GLY A 381 -1.17 -10.93 18.81
CA GLY A 381 -1.78 -12.07 19.51
C GLY A 381 -0.80 -12.99 20.25
N THR A 382 0.51 -12.71 20.21
CA THR A 382 1.52 -13.41 21.04
C THR A 382 1.89 -12.62 22.29
N ASP A 383 2.56 -13.27 23.25
CA ASP A 383 3.14 -12.68 24.45
C ASP A 383 4.68 -12.55 24.36
N PHE A 384 5.21 -12.51 23.13
CA PHE A 384 6.63 -12.39 22.85
C PHE A 384 6.98 -10.95 22.45
N GLN A 385 7.02 -10.09 23.46
CA GLN A 385 7.51 -8.72 23.33
C GLN A 385 8.97 -8.68 23.80
N VAL A 386 9.82 -7.85 23.21
CA VAL A 386 11.24 -7.75 23.59
C VAL A 386 11.68 -6.31 23.84
N ALA A 387 12.79 -6.12 24.54
CA ALA A 387 13.45 -4.82 24.66
C ALA A 387 14.96 -4.97 24.92
N ILE A 388 15.70 -3.86 24.86
CA ILE A 388 17.10 -3.81 25.29
C ILE A 388 17.18 -3.26 26.71
N ARG A 389 17.80 -4.02 27.61
CA ARG A 389 18.11 -3.59 28.98
C ARG A 389 19.59 -3.23 29.09
N GLY A 390 19.88 -2.01 29.55
CA GLY A 390 21.24 -1.52 29.79
C GLY A 390 22.21 -1.64 28.61
N GLY A 391 21.71 -1.55 27.36
CA GLY A 391 22.50 -1.68 26.12
C GLY A 391 23.06 -3.08 25.79
N THR A 392 23.00 -4.02 26.73
CA THR A 392 23.78 -5.28 26.71
C THR A 392 22.92 -6.53 26.74
N GLU A 393 21.68 -6.47 27.23
CA GLU A 393 20.78 -7.62 27.30
C GLU A 393 19.54 -7.44 26.42
N LEU A 394 19.24 -8.43 25.57
CA LEU A 394 17.91 -8.57 24.96
C LEU A 394 17.02 -9.29 25.97
N VAL A 395 15.92 -8.66 26.39
CA VAL A 395 14.98 -9.22 27.37
C VAL A 395 13.61 -9.44 26.75
N ARG A 396 12.93 -10.53 27.13
CA ARG A 396 11.49 -10.71 26.90
C ARG A 396 10.71 -9.93 27.95
N LEU A 397 9.75 -9.13 27.50
CA LEU A 397 8.78 -8.45 28.34
C LEU A 397 7.45 -9.21 28.33
N GLN A 398 6.91 -9.51 29.51
CA GLN A 398 5.58 -10.08 29.70
C GLN A 398 4.86 -9.31 30.81
N ARG A 399 3.59 -8.96 30.59
CA ARG A 399 2.78 -8.23 31.57
C ARG A 399 2.68 -9.02 32.89
N GLY A 400 3.00 -8.38 34.01
CA GLY A 400 2.97 -8.99 35.35
C GLY A 400 4.08 -10.02 35.63
N LYS A 401 5.17 -10.04 34.84
CA LYS A 401 6.34 -10.89 35.06
C LYS A 401 7.63 -10.09 34.94
N ALA A 402 8.65 -10.47 35.71
CA ALA A 402 9.99 -9.91 35.59
C ALA A 402 10.59 -10.21 34.19
N PRO A 403 11.34 -9.28 33.57
CA PRO A 403 11.97 -9.51 32.27
C PRO A 403 12.94 -10.70 32.26
N GLN A 404 12.80 -11.56 31.26
CA GLN A 404 13.65 -12.74 31.08
C GLN A 404 14.73 -12.46 30.03
N VAL A 405 16.00 -12.70 30.35
CA VAL A 405 17.11 -12.45 29.41
C VAL A 405 17.13 -13.54 28.33
N LEU A 406 16.99 -13.11 27.07
CA LEU A 406 17.03 -13.95 25.88
C LEU A 406 18.45 -14.06 25.31
N TYR A 407 19.21 -12.96 25.32
CA TYR A 407 20.57 -12.88 24.76
C TYR A 407 21.40 -11.79 25.43
N ARG A 408 22.73 -11.93 25.39
CA ARG A 408 23.69 -10.95 25.90
C ARG A 408 24.73 -10.59 24.84
N GLY A 409 25.01 -9.31 24.72
CA GLY A 409 26.11 -8.73 23.93
C GLY A 409 26.72 -7.54 24.66
N GLU A 410 27.40 -6.67 23.93
CA GLU A 410 28.07 -5.49 24.48
C GLU A 410 27.38 -4.19 24.05
N ASN A 411 26.93 -4.11 22.80
CA ASN A 411 26.28 -2.92 22.24
C ASN A 411 25.18 -3.37 21.28
N LEU A 412 24.06 -3.83 21.83
CA LEU A 412 23.00 -4.45 21.04
C LEU A 412 22.29 -3.44 20.14
N ARG A 413 22.14 -3.79 18.86
CA ARG A 413 21.30 -3.08 17.90
C ARG A 413 19.84 -3.09 18.34
N VAL A 414 19.13 -2.03 17.93
CA VAL A 414 17.66 -1.91 18.03
C VAL A 414 17.00 -3.22 17.61
N PRO A 415 16.22 -3.88 18.49
CA PRO A 415 15.62 -5.15 18.18
C PRO A 415 14.44 -4.99 17.22
N GLN A 416 14.28 -5.94 16.31
CA GLN A 416 13.14 -6.05 15.40
C GLN A 416 12.54 -7.45 15.55
N VAL A 417 11.21 -7.58 15.66
CA VAL A 417 10.57 -8.91 15.76
C VAL A 417 9.79 -9.20 14.49
N ASP A 418 10.05 -10.34 13.87
CA ASP A 418 9.41 -10.76 12.63
C ASP A 418 8.09 -11.54 12.86
N PRO A 419 7.24 -11.73 11.82
CA PRO A 419 5.98 -12.46 11.95
C PRO A 419 6.11 -13.92 12.42
N TRP A 420 7.29 -14.54 12.25
CA TRP A 420 7.60 -15.89 12.74
C TRP A 420 7.94 -15.93 14.23
N GLY A 421 8.10 -14.78 14.89
CA GLY A 421 8.41 -14.69 16.31
C GLY A 421 9.90 -14.72 16.64
N TRP A 422 10.77 -14.33 15.69
CA TRP A 422 12.19 -14.13 15.95
C TRP A 422 12.50 -12.66 16.21
N ALA A 423 13.17 -12.38 17.34
CA ALA A 423 13.76 -11.10 17.67
C ALA A 423 15.18 -11.01 17.12
N TRP A 424 15.41 -10.07 16.21
CA TRP A 424 16.68 -9.80 15.53
C TRP A 424 17.45 -8.69 16.24
N THR A 425 18.72 -8.95 16.58
CA THR A 425 19.66 -7.99 17.16
C THR A 425 21.10 -8.46 16.88
N GLY A 426 22.06 -8.14 17.76
CA GLY A 426 23.50 -8.41 17.65
C GLY A 426 24.30 -7.14 17.92
N ASP A 427 25.62 -7.26 18.10
CA ASP A 427 26.48 -6.11 18.37
C ASP A 427 26.53 -5.15 17.17
N ALA A 428 26.33 -3.85 17.43
CA ALA A 428 26.31 -2.79 16.43
C ALA A 428 27.72 -2.40 15.94
N PHE A 429 28.70 -2.44 16.84
CA PHE A 429 30.04 -1.88 16.62
C PHE A 429 31.13 -2.93 16.35
N LYS A 430 30.74 -4.18 16.07
CA LYS A 430 31.63 -5.28 15.70
C LYS A 430 31.32 -5.76 14.28
N PRO A 431 32.32 -6.25 13.53
CA PRO A 431 32.07 -7.14 12.40
C PRO A 431 31.42 -8.44 12.87
N GLY A 432 30.60 -9.05 12.01
CA GLY A 432 29.97 -10.35 12.26
C GLY A 432 28.51 -10.44 11.79
N ASP A 433 27.79 -11.34 12.45
CA ASP A 433 26.45 -11.81 12.05
C ASP A 433 25.31 -11.01 12.70
N LEU A 434 24.08 -11.22 12.22
CA LEU A 434 22.90 -10.95 13.04
C LEU A 434 22.65 -12.09 14.01
N VAL A 435 22.00 -11.79 15.12
CA VAL A 435 21.49 -12.77 16.07
C VAL A 435 19.97 -12.74 16.02
N ALA A 436 19.34 -13.88 15.79
CA ALA A 436 17.90 -14.08 15.88
C ALA A 436 17.58 -14.96 17.08
N VAL A 437 16.60 -14.56 17.91
CA VAL A 437 16.19 -15.31 19.11
C VAL A 437 14.69 -15.44 19.19
N ASN A 438 14.17 -16.64 19.46
CA ASN A 438 12.72 -16.88 19.58
C ASN A 438 12.25 -17.04 21.04
N SER A 439 10.94 -17.22 21.22
CA SER A 439 10.28 -17.41 22.52
C SER A 439 10.69 -18.66 23.30
N ASN A 440 11.38 -19.61 22.65
CA ASN A 440 11.91 -20.85 23.23
C ASN A 440 13.41 -20.73 23.60
N PHE A 441 13.97 -19.51 23.63
CA PHE A 441 15.40 -19.25 23.88
C PHE A 441 16.36 -19.87 22.84
N GLN A 442 15.86 -20.29 21.68
CA GLN A 442 16.72 -20.73 20.59
C GLN A 442 17.41 -19.51 19.97
N VAL A 443 18.74 -19.54 19.94
CA VAL A 443 19.58 -18.47 19.39
C VAL A 443 20.21 -18.95 18.08
N VAL A 444 20.05 -18.19 17.01
CA VAL A 444 20.64 -18.45 15.69
C VAL A 444 21.51 -17.26 15.28
N ARG A 445 22.72 -17.54 14.80
CA ARG A 445 23.60 -16.55 14.15
C ARG A 445 23.38 -16.64 12.65
N VAL A 446 22.92 -15.55 12.05
CA VAL A 446 22.57 -15.48 10.63
C VAL A 446 23.65 -14.69 9.90
N LYS A 447 24.45 -15.40 9.09
CA LYS A 447 25.56 -14.81 8.35
C LYS A 447 25.07 -13.77 7.35
N ILE A 448 25.70 -12.60 7.40
CA ILE A 448 25.55 -11.56 6.38
C ILE A 448 26.75 -11.62 5.42
N PRO A 449 26.53 -11.63 4.09
CA PRO A 449 27.61 -11.47 3.11
C PRO A 449 28.43 -10.19 3.39
N GLU A 450 29.75 -10.33 3.48
CA GLU A 450 30.70 -9.29 3.90
C GLU A 450 30.61 -8.83 5.38
N GLY A 451 29.69 -9.37 6.18
CA GLY A 451 29.54 -9.01 7.60
C GLY A 451 30.78 -9.27 8.45
N GLU A 452 31.57 -10.30 8.14
CA GLU A 452 32.85 -10.59 8.82
C GLU A 452 33.92 -9.50 8.63
N LYS A 453 33.78 -8.60 7.64
CA LYS A 453 34.75 -7.53 7.33
C LYS A 453 34.40 -6.19 7.98
N TRP A 454 33.12 -5.87 8.07
CA TRP A 454 32.64 -4.51 8.34
C TRP A 454 31.65 -4.49 9.50
N LYS A 455 31.66 -3.42 10.30
CA LYS A 455 30.68 -3.24 11.37
C LYS A 455 29.29 -3.07 10.76
N ILE A 456 28.27 -3.59 11.44
CA ILE A 456 26.87 -3.46 11.02
C ILE A 456 26.12 -2.65 12.08
N PRO A 457 26.21 -1.30 12.06
CA PRO A 457 25.54 -0.46 13.04
C PRO A 457 24.01 -0.48 12.92
N PHE A 458 23.45 -0.62 11.71
CA PHE A 458 22.00 -0.61 11.51
C PHE A 458 21.51 -1.81 10.71
N PHE A 459 20.41 -2.38 11.18
CA PHE A 459 19.61 -3.36 10.48
C PHE A 459 18.14 -3.00 10.67
N ALA A 460 17.38 -2.95 9.57
CA ALA A 460 15.95 -2.71 9.59
C ALA A 460 15.24 -3.84 8.86
N LEU A 461 14.23 -4.46 9.48
CA LEU A 461 13.46 -5.55 8.88
C LEU A 461 12.07 -5.07 8.48
N SER A 462 11.62 -5.48 7.28
CA SER A 462 10.28 -5.18 6.79
C SER A 462 9.21 -5.86 7.65
N SER A 463 8.03 -5.24 7.75
CA SER A 463 6.87 -5.83 8.43
C SER A 463 6.57 -7.29 8.05
N PRO A 464 6.67 -7.73 6.76
CA PRO A 464 6.48 -9.14 6.39
C PRO A 464 7.65 -10.07 6.76
N GLY A 465 8.74 -9.59 7.35
CA GLY A 465 9.85 -10.40 7.86
C GLY A 465 10.76 -11.06 6.81
N VAL A 466 10.56 -10.76 5.53
CA VAL A 466 11.32 -11.34 4.40
C VAL A 466 12.39 -10.40 3.85
N ARG A 467 12.09 -9.11 3.72
CA ARG A 467 13.05 -8.11 3.24
C ARG A 467 13.65 -7.34 4.40
N GLY A 468 14.90 -6.92 4.27
CA GLY A 468 15.59 -6.05 5.22
C GLY A 468 16.48 -5.03 4.52
N LEU A 469 17.04 -4.12 5.31
CA LEU A 469 18.13 -3.22 4.93
C LEU A 469 19.26 -3.45 5.93
N VAL A 470 20.44 -3.76 5.42
CA VAL A 470 21.69 -3.79 6.20
C VAL A 470 22.45 -2.53 5.86
N VAL A 471 22.96 -1.82 6.88
CA VAL A 471 23.88 -0.69 6.69
C VAL A 471 25.21 -1.05 7.34
N TRP A 472 26.25 -1.17 6.53
CA TRP A 472 27.62 -1.38 7.00
C TRP A 472 28.32 -0.04 7.22
N GLN A 473 29.27 -0.02 8.15
CA GLN A 473 30.26 1.05 8.29
C GLN A 473 31.59 0.58 7.70
N VAL A 474 32.03 1.27 6.64
CA VAL A 474 33.28 1.03 5.92
C VAL A 474 34.21 2.23 6.16
N GLY A 475 35.13 2.08 7.11
CA GLY A 475 35.94 3.20 7.60
C GLY A 475 35.08 4.29 8.25
N TYR A 476 35.07 5.48 7.66
CA TYR A 476 34.28 6.64 8.12
C TYR A 476 32.97 6.82 7.33
N SER A 477 32.64 5.91 6.42
CA SER A 477 31.45 6.02 5.58
C SER A 477 30.48 4.86 5.82
N PHE A 478 29.24 5.04 5.40
CA PHE A 478 28.17 4.06 5.53
C PHE A 478 27.65 3.68 4.14
N GLN A 479 27.25 2.41 3.98
CA GLN A 479 26.58 1.96 2.77
C GLN A 479 25.43 1.04 3.16
N GLY A 480 24.23 1.32 2.63
CA GLY A 480 23.04 0.50 2.80
C GLY A 480 22.81 -0.42 1.60
N LYS A 481 22.37 -1.65 1.86
CA LYS A 481 21.92 -2.57 0.80
C LYS A 481 20.70 -3.34 1.26
N MET A 482 19.70 -3.43 0.40
CA MET A 482 18.52 -4.25 0.62
C MET A 482 18.93 -5.71 0.62
N VAL A 483 18.32 -6.49 1.50
CA VAL A 483 18.61 -7.91 1.68
C VAL A 483 17.35 -8.73 1.83
N THR A 484 17.48 -10.03 1.61
CA THR A 484 16.40 -11.00 1.72
C THR A 484 16.76 -12.07 2.72
N VAL A 485 15.85 -12.35 3.65
CA VAL A 485 15.97 -13.38 4.68
C VAL A 485 15.35 -14.67 4.14
N LEU A 486 16.20 -15.69 3.98
CA LEU A 486 15.76 -17.05 3.68
C LEU A 486 15.53 -17.83 4.98
N ARG A 487 14.60 -18.77 4.94
CA ARG A 487 14.15 -19.56 6.10
C ARG A 487 14.02 -21.04 5.77
N GLY A 488 14.18 -21.88 6.79
CA GLY A 488 13.77 -23.29 6.74
C GLY A 488 12.26 -23.47 6.83
N GLU A 489 11.79 -24.71 6.66
CA GLU A 489 10.37 -25.10 6.73
C GLU A 489 9.72 -24.80 8.10
N ASP A 490 10.55 -24.75 9.15
CA ASP A 490 10.15 -24.40 10.52
C ASP A 490 10.04 -22.87 10.74
N GLY A 491 10.46 -22.05 9.77
CA GLY A 491 10.50 -20.59 9.86
C GLY A 491 11.80 -20.04 10.48
N THR A 492 12.74 -20.90 10.86
CA THR A 492 14.06 -20.49 11.36
C THR A 492 14.82 -19.75 10.25
N PRO A 493 15.38 -18.55 10.51
CA PRO A 493 16.20 -17.84 9.54
C PRO A 493 17.53 -18.57 9.31
N THR A 494 17.85 -18.85 8.05
CA THR A 494 19.03 -19.64 7.66
C THR A 494 20.09 -18.82 6.95
N GLN A 495 19.70 -17.83 6.13
CA GLN A 495 20.62 -17.08 5.29
C GLN A 495 20.11 -15.67 5.01
N ILE A 496 21.04 -14.73 4.79
CA ILE A 496 20.78 -13.42 4.21
C ILE A 496 21.40 -13.33 2.82
N VAL A 497 20.62 -12.91 1.83
CA VAL A 497 21.02 -12.70 0.43
C VAL A 497 21.02 -11.20 0.12
N LEU A 498 22.04 -10.70 -0.59
CA LEU A 498 22.10 -9.30 -0.99
C LEU A 498 21.24 -9.04 -2.24
N GLY A 499 20.36 -8.04 -2.17
CA GLY A 499 19.62 -7.51 -3.31
C GLY A 499 20.39 -6.42 -4.07
N ASN A 500 19.84 -5.98 -5.21
CA ASN A 500 20.47 -4.96 -6.05
C ASN A 500 20.20 -3.51 -5.62
N LEU A 501 19.12 -3.27 -4.87
CA LEU A 501 18.77 -1.93 -4.37
C LEU A 501 19.61 -1.60 -3.12
N GLY A 502 20.08 -0.36 -3.02
CA GLY A 502 20.93 0.10 -1.92
C GLY A 502 21.12 1.62 -1.98
N THR A 503 22.06 2.12 -1.19
CA THR A 503 22.46 3.53 -1.18
C THR A 503 23.75 3.75 -1.94
N ASP A 504 23.95 4.99 -2.38
CA ASP A 504 25.29 5.54 -2.58
C ASP A 504 26.06 5.57 -1.25
N ILE A 505 27.33 5.98 -1.29
CA ILE A 505 28.15 6.15 -0.08
C ILE A 505 27.60 7.32 0.74
N LEU A 506 27.22 7.05 1.99
CA LEU A 506 26.73 8.03 2.95
C LEU A 506 27.84 8.44 3.91
N SER A 507 27.89 9.71 4.31
CA SER A 507 28.86 10.20 5.30
C SER A 507 28.48 9.77 6.72
N GLU A 508 27.21 9.91 7.09
CA GLU A 508 26.70 9.58 8.43
C GLU A 508 25.29 9.00 8.35
N VAL A 509 24.97 8.08 9.26
CA VAL A 509 23.63 7.51 9.45
C VAL A 509 23.35 7.43 10.95
N THR A 510 22.16 7.85 11.38
CA THR A 510 21.74 7.78 12.80
C THR A 510 20.65 6.73 13.03
N SER A 511 19.84 6.43 12.01
CA SER A 511 18.75 5.45 12.11
C SER A 511 18.37 4.91 10.73
N ALA A 512 17.90 3.67 10.69
CA ALA A 512 17.22 3.09 9.53
C ALA A 512 15.97 2.33 10.01
N ALA A 513 14.85 2.45 9.31
CA ALA A 513 13.60 1.80 9.68
C ALA A 513 12.70 1.55 8.46
N TRP A 514 11.96 0.44 8.46
CA TRP A 514 10.93 0.20 7.45
C TRP A 514 9.68 1.02 7.74
N ILE A 515 9.08 1.53 6.67
CA ILE A 515 7.95 2.46 6.72
C ILE A 515 6.66 1.76 6.31
N ASP A 516 6.72 0.94 5.26
CA ASP A 516 5.64 0.08 4.79
C ASP A 516 6.21 -1.23 4.21
N SER A 517 5.42 -2.02 3.49
CA SER A 517 5.87 -3.27 2.85
C SER A 517 6.89 -3.10 1.72
N GLY A 518 7.02 -1.90 1.17
CA GLY A 518 7.79 -1.56 -0.02
C GLY A 518 8.90 -0.51 0.19
N LYS A 519 8.94 0.17 1.34
CA LYS A 519 9.84 1.30 1.59
C LYS A 519 10.61 1.19 2.91
N VAL A 520 11.90 1.53 2.84
CA VAL A 520 12.76 1.72 4.01
C VAL A 520 13.34 3.13 4.00
N ALA A 521 13.34 3.78 5.17
CA ALA A 521 13.91 5.10 5.37
C ALA A 521 15.25 5.03 6.11
N ILE A 522 16.14 5.98 5.78
CA ILE A 522 17.45 6.17 6.38
C ILE A 522 17.56 7.63 6.80
N LEU A 523 17.83 7.87 8.09
CA LEU A 523 18.02 9.20 8.66
C LEU A 523 19.52 9.53 8.69
N GLN A 524 19.87 10.60 7.99
CA GLN A 524 21.20 11.21 7.96
C GLN A 524 21.16 12.47 8.84
N PRO A 525 22.09 12.63 9.80
CA PRO A 525 22.17 13.81 10.65
C PRO A 525 22.74 15.01 9.88
N GLY A 526 22.79 16.17 10.54
CA GLY A 526 23.38 17.39 9.99
C GLY A 526 22.67 18.66 10.46
N ALA A 527 23.13 19.82 10.00
CA ALA A 527 22.45 21.10 10.24
C ALA A 527 21.05 21.12 9.60
N THR A 528 20.92 20.55 8.41
CA THR A 528 19.67 20.18 7.73
C THR A 528 19.61 18.65 7.65
N PRO A 529 19.04 17.97 8.67
CA PRO A 529 18.98 16.51 8.69
C PRO A 529 18.13 16.00 7.52
N LYS A 530 18.48 14.85 6.95
CA LYS A 530 17.93 14.36 5.69
C LYS A 530 17.38 12.96 5.84
N ILE A 531 16.24 12.70 5.22
CA ILE A 531 15.71 11.35 5.06
C ILE A 531 15.92 10.93 3.61
N GLN A 532 16.48 9.74 3.42
CA GLN A 532 16.50 9.02 2.15
C GLN A 532 15.56 7.81 2.27
N VAL A 533 14.66 7.66 1.30
CA VAL A 533 13.72 6.54 1.23
C VAL A 533 14.07 5.68 0.01
N LEU A 534 14.44 4.42 0.25
CA LEU A 534 14.62 3.43 -0.81
C LEU A 534 13.30 2.70 -1.01
N ALA A 535 12.89 2.50 -2.27
CA ALA A 535 11.57 1.95 -2.58
C ALA A 535 11.61 0.82 -3.63
N ILE A 536 11.04 -0.33 -3.25
CA ILE A 536 10.94 -1.53 -4.10
C ILE A 536 10.03 -1.23 -5.29
N ASN A 537 10.54 -1.54 -6.48
CA ASN A 537 9.90 -1.28 -7.77
C ASN A 537 9.46 0.17 -8.02
N SER A 538 9.98 1.14 -7.26
CA SER A 538 9.56 2.54 -7.34
C SER A 538 10.76 3.49 -7.42
N TYR A 539 10.48 4.79 -7.53
CA TYR A 539 11.50 5.82 -7.41
C TYR A 539 11.96 5.93 -5.95
N ASP A 540 13.24 6.17 -5.75
CA ASP A 540 13.78 6.54 -4.45
C ASP A 540 13.47 8.02 -4.17
N ASP A 541 13.25 8.39 -2.92
CA ASP A 541 12.80 9.73 -2.51
C ASP A 541 13.75 10.32 -1.46
N SER A 542 13.80 11.65 -1.35
CA SER A 542 14.57 12.30 -0.29
C SER A 542 14.10 13.73 0.00
N PHE A 543 13.99 14.02 1.30
CA PHE A 543 13.48 15.28 1.85
C PHE A 543 14.12 15.57 3.21
N GLU A 544 13.91 16.79 3.71
CA GLU A 544 14.43 17.23 5.00
C GLU A 544 13.68 16.56 6.16
N ALA A 545 14.43 16.03 7.14
CA ALA A 545 13.87 15.47 8.36
C ALA A 545 13.35 16.59 9.28
N ALA A 546 12.52 16.26 10.27
CA ALA A 546 12.19 17.24 11.30
C ALA A 546 13.48 17.71 12.00
N PRO A 547 13.64 19.01 12.33
CA PRO A 547 14.81 19.50 13.05
C PRO A 547 15.03 18.70 14.34
N LYS A 548 16.31 18.37 14.62
CA LYS A 548 16.74 17.58 15.80
C LYS A 548 16.17 16.15 15.87
N SER A 549 15.72 15.57 14.75
CA SER A 549 15.39 14.14 14.64
C SER A 549 16.54 13.27 15.16
N GLN A 550 16.24 12.33 16.05
CA GLN A 550 17.18 11.38 16.63
C GLN A 550 17.09 10.02 15.95
N TYR A 551 15.87 9.53 15.71
CA TYR A 551 15.64 8.22 15.10
C TYR A 551 14.30 8.14 14.36
N LEU A 552 14.20 7.15 13.48
CA LEU A 552 12.97 6.79 12.77
C LEU A 552 12.12 5.85 13.63
N VAL A 553 10.80 5.91 13.44
CA VAL A 553 9.82 5.01 14.06
C VAL A 553 9.59 3.81 13.12
N PRO A 554 9.82 2.55 13.55
CA PRO A 554 9.60 1.38 12.69
C PRO A 554 8.12 1.02 12.49
N ASN A 555 7.80 0.59 11.26
CA ASN A 555 6.49 0.08 10.81
C ASN A 555 5.26 0.96 11.17
N PRO A 556 5.31 2.29 10.95
CA PRO A 556 4.20 3.19 11.26
C PRO A 556 2.91 2.78 10.51
N PRO A 557 1.75 2.77 11.19
CA PRO A 557 0.53 2.12 10.68
C PRO A 557 -0.08 2.79 9.44
N ASN A 558 0.19 4.09 9.26
CA ASN A 558 -0.25 4.89 8.13
C ASN A 558 0.71 4.81 6.91
N GLY A 559 1.91 4.25 7.06
CA GLY A 559 2.93 4.22 6.00
C GLY A 559 3.57 5.58 5.70
N ASP A 560 3.34 6.59 6.55
CA ASP A 560 4.08 7.86 6.50
C ASP A 560 5.40 7.74 7.26
N VAL A 561 6.42 8.46 6.83
CA VAL A 561 7.70 8.49 7.56
C VAL A 561 7.50 9.20 8.91
N GLN A 562 7.84 8.52 9.99
CA GLN A 562 7.76 9.04 11.35
C GLN A 562 9.15 9.08 12.00
N VAL A 563 9.41 10.13 12.78
CA VAL A 563 10.66 10.35 13.54
C VAL A 563 10.36 10.74 14.99
N VAL A 564 11.33 10.57 15.87
CA VAL A 564 11.33 11.19 17.20
C VAL A 564 12.50 12.15 17.34
N ASN A 565 12.27 13.33 17.90
CA ASN A 565 13.29 14.35 18.10
C ASN A 565 13.94 14.32 19.51
N ASP A 566 14.89 15.22 19.73
CA ASP A 566 15.63 15.40 21.00
C ASP A 566 14.76 15.74 22.23
N ARG A 567 13.47 16.02 22.04
CA ARG A 567 12.49 16.29 23.11
C ARG A 567 11.50 15.14 23.34
N GLY A 568 11.68 14.00 22.66
CA GLY A 568 10.73 12.89 22.73
C GLY A 568 9.38 13.19 22.08
N ALA A 569 9.33 14.13 21.12
CA ALA A 569 8.14 14.35 20.30
C ALA A 569 8.18 13.43 19.07
N ARG A 570 7.13 12.65 18.87
CA ARG A 570 6.90 11.82 17.67
C ARG A 570 6.28 12.69 16.59
N LEU A 571 6.93 12.82 15.44
CA LEU A 571 6.44 13.59 14.29
C LEU A 571 6.23 12.69 13.07
N GLY A 572 5.16 12.91 12.31
CA GLY A 572 4.90 12.29 11.02
C GLY A 572 5.08 13.27 9.86
N HIS A 573 5.68 12.80 8.77
CA HIS A 573 5.81 13.53 7.51
C HIS A 573 4.54 13.35 6.68
N ILE A 574 3.56 14.21 6.91
CA ILE A 574 2.26 14.17 6.25
C ILE A 574 2.29 15.15 5.08
N GLN A 575 2.12 14.61 3.86
CA GLN A 575 2.22 15.30 2.57
C GLN A 575 3.60 15.92 2.30
N GLN A 576 3.83 17.15 2.78
CA GLN A 576 5.05 17.96 2.62
C GLN A 576 5.36 18.72 3.93
N SER A 577 4.87 18.22 5.06
CA SER A 577 4.93 18.90 6.35
C SER A 577 5.13 17.92 7.49
N TRP A 578 5.97 18.29 8.46
CA TRP A 578 6.11 17.56 9.72
C TRP A 578 5.02 17.99 10.70
N ARG A 579 4.27 17.02 11.23
CA ARG A 579 3.24 17.24 12.25
C ARG A 579 3.55 16.43 13.50
N VAL A 580 3.41 17.05 14.67
CA VAL A 580 3.52 16.34 15.96
C VAL A 580 2.32 15.42 16.10
N LEU A 581 2.58 14.13 16.34
CA LEU A 581 1.58 13.10 16.58
C LEU A 581 1.44 12.82 18.08
N GLU A 582 2.56 12.84 18.82
CA GLU A 582 2.59 12.58 20.26
C GLU A 582 3.82 13.22 20.92
N ASN A 583 3.80 13.38 22.25
CA ASN A 583 4.91 13.92 23.05
C ASN A 583 5.19 13.05 24.29
N GLY A 584 6.47 12.93 24.63
CA GLY A 584 6.92 12.31 25.87
C GLY A 584 6.95 10.78 25.84
N VAL A 585 7.04 10.17 24.65
CA VAL A 585 7.25 8.73 24.48
C VAL A 585 8.54 8.50 23.70
N SER A 586 9.48 7.84 24.35
CA SER A 586 10.75 7.42 23.76
C SER A 586 10.64 6.03 23.15
N TYR A 587 11.39 5.79 22.08
CA TYR A 587 11.48 4.52 21.37
C TYR A 587 10.14 3.87 20.92
N PRO A 588 9.13 4.65 20.47
CA PRO A 588 7.88 4.07 19.97
C PRO A 588 8.17 3.13 18.80
N THR A 589 7.71 1.88 18.91
CA THR A 589 7.91 0.84 17.91
C THR A 589 6.60 0.10 17.67
N PHE A 590 6.17 0.01 16.41
CA PHE A 590 4.93 -0.67 16.03
C PHE A 590 5.16 -2.13 15.63
N ALA A 591 4.16 -2.98 15.89
CA ALA A 591 4.16 -4.37 15.48
C ALA A 591 4.09 -4.49 13.95
N GLY A 592 4.82 -5.47 13.39
CA GLY A 592 4.67 -5.84 11.98
C GLY A 592 3.23 -6.28 11.69
N THR A 593 2.60 -5.63 10.71
CA THR A 593 1.39 -6.14 10.05
C THR A 593 1.66 -7.47 9.34
N ARG A 594 0.69 -8.38 9.44
CA ARG A 594 0.68 -9.69 8.74
C ARG A 594 0.05 -9.59 7.36
#